data_AF-A0A974CF52-F1
#
_entry.id   AF-A0A974CF52-F1
#
_cell.length_a   1.000
_cell.length_b   1.000
_cell.length_c   1.000
_cell.angle_alpha   90.00
_cell.angle_beta   90.00
_cell.angle_gamma   90.00
#
_symmetry.space_group_name_H-M   'P 1'
#
loop_
_entity.id
_entity.type
_entity.pdbx_description
1 polymer ?
#
loop_
_entity_poly.entity_id
_entity_poly.type
_entity_poly.pdbx_seq_one_letter_code
_entity_poly.pdbx_strand_id
1 'polypeptide(L)' 'MQRPIGGISSHNRKLRQISYGSFIAWIYGYLGRKKRVPIPACVVQKVRSSYPDPKGRYRGFLQAFDYNAFDMALD' A
#
# COMPACT_ATOMS: atom_id res chain seq x y z
N MET A 1 8.06 -19.58 -5.85
CA MET A 1 8.54 -18.41 -6.64
C MET A 1 8.89 -17.26 -5.69
N GLN A 2 10.16 -17.09 -5.33
CA GLN A 2 10.62 -15.91 -4.57
C GLN A 2 10.68 -14.69 -5.51
N ARG A 3 10.11 -13.55 -5.09
CA ARG A 3 10.22 -12.27 -5.82
C ARG A 3 11.54 -11.59 -5.45
N PRO A 4 12.26 -10.98 -6.39
CA PRO A 4 13.59 -10.44 -6.16
C PRO A 4 13.57 -9.32 -5.12
N ILE A 5 14.44 -9.45 -4.12
CA ILE A 5 14.49 -8.65 -2.91
C ILE A 5 15.47 -7.49 -3.16
N GLY A 6 14.95 -6.37 -3.66
CA GLY A 6 15.69 -5.09 -3.67
C GLY A 6 15.86 -4.57 -2.23
N GLY A 7 17.10 -4.57 -1.74
CA GLY A 7 17.49 -4.64 -0.32
C GLY A 7 17.23 -3.45 0.62
N ILE A 8 16.50 -2.40 0.24
CA ILE A 8 16.11 -1.30 1.17
C ILE A 8 14.70 -0.78 0.89
N SER A 9 14.32 -0.65 -0.40
CA SER A 9 12.96 -0.29 -0.81
C SER A 9 11.91 -1.29 -0.30
N SER A 10 12.29 -2.56 -0.09
CA SER A 10 11.39 -3.61 0.39
C SER A 10 10.97 -3.44 1.87
N HIS A 11 11.83 -2.93 2.75
CA HIS A 11 11.54 -2.77 4.18
C HIS A 11 10.59 -1.60 4.44
N ASN A 12 10.94 -0.40 3.98
CA ASN A 12 10.07 0.78 4.09
C ASN A 12 8.72 0.56 3.41
N ARG A 13 8.69 -0.18 2.29
CA ARG A 13 7.43 -0.55 1.65
C ARG A 13 6.53 -1.41 2.53
N LYS A 14 7.09 -2.38 3.28
CA LYS A 14 6.32 -3.19 4.24
C LYS A 14 5.80 -2.31 5.38
N LEU A 15 6.63 -1.42 5.93
CA LEU A 15 6.23 -0.49 6.99
C LEU A 15 5.10 0.46 6.55
N ARG A 16 5.14 0.97 5.31
CA ARG A 16 4.02 1.73 4.73
C ARG A 16 2.74 0.90 4.65
N GLN A 17 2.81 -0.33 4.18
CA GLN A 17 1.64 -1.21 4.09
C GLN A 17 1.03 -1.51 5.46
N ILE A 18 1.88 -1.74 6.47
CA ILE A 18 1.44 -1.98 7.84
C ILE A 18 0.80 -0.71 8.41
N SER A 19 1.46 0.46 8.33
CA SER A 19 0.91 1.72 8.85
C SER A 19 -0.44 2.10 8.23
N TYR A 20 -0.61 1.89 6.92
CA TYR A 20 -1.90 2.03 6.25
C TYR A 20 -2.97 1.10 6.83
N GLY A 21 -2.64 -0.18 7.00
CA GLY A 21 -3.56 -1.16 7.59
C GLY A 21 -3.90 -0.86 9.05
N SER A 22 -2.90 -0.49 9.85
CA SER A 22 -3.05 -0.12 11.26
C SER A 22 -3.94 1.10 11.44
N PHE A 23 -3.79 2.14 10.59
CA PHE A 23 -4.66 3.32 10.64
C PHE A 23 -6.12 2.96 10.35
N ILE A 24 -6.37 2.15 9.31
CA ILE A 24 -7.72 1.69 8.97
C ILE A 24 -8.31 0.83 10.08
N ALA A 25 -7.53 -0.09 10.66
CA ALA A 25 -7.96 -0.92 11.77
C ALA A 25 -8.25 -0.09 13.03
N TRP A 26 -7.52 0.99 13.28
CA TRP A 26 -7.75 1.87 14.41
C TRP A 26 -9.06 2.64 14.30
N ILE A 27 -9.40 3.15 13.12
CA ILE A 27 -10.63 3.93 12.90
C ILE A 27 -11.88 3.04 12.77
N TYR A 28 -11.77 1.92 12.06
CA TYR A 28 -12.93 1.13 11.64
C TYR A 28 -12.99 -0.27 12.28
N GLY A 29 -11.96 -0.71 13.00
CA GLY A 29 -11.88 -2.06 13.54
C GLY A 29 -11.74 -3.12 12.43
N TYR A 30 -12.57 -4.16 12.49
CA TYR A 30 -12.56 -5.27 11.53
C TYR A 30 -13.52 -5.01 10.35
N LEU A 31 -12.98 -4.73 9.16
CA LEU A 31 -13.78 -4.45 7.95
C LEU A 31 -14.24 -5.72 7.19
N GLY A 32 -13.69 -6.89 7.51
CA GLY A 32 -13.94 -8.13 6.75
C GLY A 32 -13.22 -8.19 5.40
N ARG A 33 -13.41 -9.30 4.69
CA ARG A 33 -12.81 -9.51 3.36
C ARG A 33 -13.47 -8.60 2.31
N LYS A 34 -12.67 -8.10 1.37
CA LYS A 34 -13.07 -7.31 0.19
C LYS A 34 -13.63 -5.90 0.46
N LYS A 35 -13.80 -5.48 1.71
CA LYS A 35 -14.09 -4.08 2.04
C LYS A 35 -12.78 -3.31 2.26
N ARG A 36 -12.37 -2.54 1.25
CA ARG A 36 -11.22 -1.63 1.32
C ARG A 36 -11.71 -0.19 1.37
N VAL A 37 -11.21 0.58 2.32
CA VAL A 37 -11.55 2.01 2.49
C VAL A 37 -10.33 2.85 2.06
N PRO A 38 -10.53 3.91 1.26
CA PRO A 38 -9.44 4.81 0.89
C PRO A 38 -8.90 5.55 2.12
N ILE A 39 -7.58 5.67 2.21
CA ILE A 39 -6.91 6.39 3.29
C ILE A 39 -6.87 7.88 2.94
N PRO A 40 -7.16 8.79 3.89
CA PRO A 40 -7.10 10.23 3.64
C PRO A 40 -5.69 10.68 3.25
N ALA A 41 -5.62 11.68 2.36
CA ALA A 41 -4.37 12.16 1.76
C ALA A 41 -3.34 12.63 2.81
N CYS A 42 -3.79 13.27 3.90
CA CYS A 42 -2.92 13.74 4.98
C CYS A 42 -2.15 12.59 5.64
N VAL A 43 -2.80 11.44 5.86
CA VAL A 43 -2.16 10.25 6.43
C VAL A 43 -1.20 9.62 5.41
N VAL A 44 -1.58 9.57 4.13
CA VAL A 44 -0.70 9.08 3.07
C VAL A 44 0.58 9.91 2.98
N GLN A 45 0.47 11.23 3.01
CA GLN A 45 1.64 12.12 3.03
C GLN A 45 2.52 11.85 4.23
N LYS A 46 1.95 11.80 5.44
CA LYS A 46 2.71 11.53 6.67
C LYS A 46 3.47 10.20 6.61
N VAL A 47 2.81 9.13 6.18
CA VAL A 47 3.40 7.79 6.07
C VAL A 47 4.52 7.76 5.01
N ARG A 48 4.34 8.44 3.87
CA ARG A 48 5.37 8.53 2.82
C ARG A 48 6.58 9.34 3.27
N SER A 49 6.39 10.39 4.07
CA SER A 49 7.49 11.16 4.65
C SER A 49 8.26 10.37 5.71
N SER A 50 7.58 9.56 6.53
CA SER A 50 8.25 8.71 7.53
C SER A 50 8.99 7.52 6.90
N TYR A 51 8.45 6.95 5.83
CA TYR A 51 9.02 5.79 5.15
C TYR A 51 9.16 6.08 3.65
N PRO A 52 10.15 6.89 3.24
CA PRO A 52 10.31 7.27 1.84
C PRO A 52 10.69 6.08 0.97
N ASP A 53 10.26 6.11 -0.29
CA ASP A 53 10.77 5.23 -1.35
C ASP A 53 11.92 5.94 -2.09
N PRO A 54 13.13 5.35 -2.18
CA PRO A 54 14.29 6.02 -2.78
C PRO A 54 14.14 6.30 -4.28
N LYS A 55 13.19 5.64 -4.97
CA LYS A 55 12.90 5.87 -6.39
C LYS A 55 11.59 6.66 -6.59
N GLY A 56 10.97 7.14 -5.50
CA GLY A 56 9.68 7.83 -5.53
C GLY A 56 8.52 6.97 -6.03
N ARG A 57 8.66 5.64 -6.07
CA ARG A 57 7.67 4.74 -6.67
C ARG A 57 6.62 4.35 -5.63
N TYR A 58 5.52 5.11 -5.59
CA TYR A 58 4.37 4.80 -4.75
C TYR A 58 3.23 4.19 -5.58
N ARG A 59 2.54 3.19 -5.03
CA ARG A 59 1.30 2.67 -5.62
C ARG A 59 0.10 3.45 -5.09
N GLY A 60 -0.89 3.66 -5.96
CA GLY A 60 -2.19 4.18 -5.59
C GLY A 60 -3.03 3.19 -4.79
N PHE A 61 -4.23 3.61 -4.40
CA PHE A 61 -5.24 2.73 -3.81
C PHE A 61 -5.77 1.77 -4.88
N LEU A 62 -5.97 0.51 -4.51
CA LEU A 62 -6.55 -0.53 -5.36
C LEU A 62 -7.76 -1.11 -4.64
N GLN A 63 -8.95 -1.08 -5.25
CA GLN A 63 -10.11 -1.76 -4.70
C GLN A 63 -9.91 -3.28 -4.68
N ALA A 64 -10.81 -3.97 -4.01
CA ALA A 64 -10.72 -5.43 -3.85
C ALA A 64 -10.85 -6.19 -5.18
N PHE A 65 -11.48 -5.57 -6.18
CA PHE A 65 -11.69 -6.15 -7.51
C PHE A 65 -11.03 -5.34 -8.64
N ASP A 66 -10.24 -4.31 -8.31
CA ASP A 66 -9.49 -3.59 -9.33
C ASP A 66 -8.36 -4.49 -9.83
N TYR A 67 -8.44 -4.91 -11.09
CA TYR A 67 -7.29 -5.40 -11.84
C TYR A 67 -6.28 -4.25 -11.97
N ASN A 68 -5.01 -4.48 -11.66
CA ASN A 68 -4.01 -3.44 -11.94
C ASN A 68 -3.94 -3.23 -13.45
N ALA A 69 -3.90 -1.99 -13.91
CA ALA A 69 -3.65 -1.69 -15.32
C ALA A 69 -2.33 -2.30 -15.85
N PHE A 70 -1.34 -2.54 -14.98
CA PHE A 70 -0.12 -3.30 -15.33
C PHE A 70 -0.39 -4.77 -15.67
N ASP A 71 -1.42 -5.37 -15.05
CA ASP A 71 -1.81 -6.76 -15.32
C ASP A 71 -2.71 -6.85 -16.57
N MET A 72 -3.29 -5.72 -17.04
CA MET A 72 -4.06 -5.64 -18.30
C MET A 72 -3.19 -5.65 -19.56
N ALA A 73 -1.91 -5.29 -19.47
CA ALA A 73 -0.99 -5.23 -20.61
C ALA A 73 -0.27 -6.56 -20.91
N LEU A 74 -0.62 -7.62 -20.18
CA LEU A 74 -0.01 -8.96 -20.23
C LEU A 74 -1.01 -10.06 -20.61
N ASP A 75 -2.25 -9.69 -20.97
CA ASP A 75 -3.27 -10.54 -21.60
C ASP A 75 -3.40 -10.13 -23.07
#